data_AF-A0A264VVF8-F1
#
_entry.id   AF-A0A264VVF8-F1
#
_cell.length_a   1.000
_cell.length_b   1.000
_cell.length_c   1.000
_cell.angle_alpha   90.00
_cell.angle_beta   90.00
_cell.angle_gamma   90.00
#
_symmetry.space_group_name_H-M   'P 1'
#
loop_
_entity.id
_entity.type
_entity.pdbx_description
1 polymer ?
#
loop_
_entity_poly.entity_id
_entity_poly.type
_entity_poly.pdbx_seq_one_letter_code
_entity_poly.pdbx_strand_id
1 'polypeptide(L)'
;MVTNTFDVVQAMSGHKNVIVIPVPYLEFFKGDQQAHALAAILNQLVFWSGVASSAEGGWFYKSHEDLADEIKGLSGEEQSRRLVDKLRKKYFPGIIETKTKKVNGTPVTHYRLDGDALISMIFPAISETSKVRNGNVEIDESNRRKCGMETAEMQNHGNVENADSYLYTDLNSDNNLQINKSLSSQNSNESSDQSKIDFLNRYPEAVIYSANFKKWGTEKDLECAQWLFERKQWLFQERGIGEPDKPNFTEWSNTVRLMREIDGRSHKEICQLYKRITLDDFWHSVILCPSKLREQWEKVVVKFASGQKVSVDPVERDNAYTRIIGSRLTPKNRTEEIAAELAGKQGVRNMSDFVGRKAWVGIWQQAAEQAAKEVTA
;
A
#
# COMPACT_ATOMS: atom_id res chain seq x y z
N MET A 1 -12.11 -6.47 33.32
CA MET A 1 -11.15 -7.48 32.86
C MET A 1 -9.77 -6.88 33.01
N VAL A 2 -8.90 -7.53 33.78
CA VAL A 2 -7.51 -7.09 33.95
C VAL A 2 -6.79 -7.35 32.64
N THR A 3 -6.45 -6.31 31.89
CA THR A 3 -5.52 -6.41 30.76
C THR A 3 -4.20 -6.91 31.33
N ASN A 4 -3.88 -8.17 31.06
CA ASN A 4 -2.62 -8.76 31.47
C ASN A 4 -1.51 -7.98 30.76
N THR A 5 -0.50 -7.53 31.50
CA THR A 5 0.66 -6.82 30.93
C THR A 5 1.32 -7.61 29.79
N PHE A 6 1.20 -8.93 29.83
CA PHE A 6 1.65 -9.82 28.77
C PHE A 6 0.90 -9.63 27.44
N ASP A 7 -0.41 -9.39 27.45
CA ASP A 7 -1.21 -9.19 26.23
C ASP A 7 -0.82 -7.89 25.52
N VAL A 8 -0.47 -6.86 26.31
CA VAL A 8 0.06 -5.59 25.78
C VAL A 8 1.44 -5.80 25.16
N VAL A 9 2.34 -6.51 25.84
CA VAL A 9 3.68 -6.82 25.32
C VAL A 9 3.60 -7.68 24.06
N GLN A 10 2.68 -8.65 24.01
CA GLN A 10 2.45 -9.47 22.82
C GLN A 10 1.87 -8.65 21.66
N ALA A 11 0.96 -7.71 21.92
CA ALA A 11 0.42 -6.81 20.90
C ALA A 11 1.47 -5.81 20.37
N MET A 12 2.44 -5.43 21.20
CA MET A 12 3.58 -4.59 20.82
C MET A 12 4.71 -5.36 20.13
N SER A 13 4.71 -6.69 20.25
CA SER A 13 5.71 -7.57 19.64
C SER A 13 5.28 -7.94 18.21
N GLY A 14 6.22 -7.83 17.26
CA GLY A 14 5.95 -8.02 15.83
C GLY A 14 5.74 -6.71 15.07
N HIS A 15 5.38 -6.79 13.79
CA HIS A 15 5.48 -5.70 12.79
C HIS A 15 4.83 -4.34 13.12
N LYS A 16 3.97 -4.25 14.15
CA LYS A 16 3.21 -3.02 14.45
C LYS A 16 3.97 -1.99 15.28
N ASN A 17 5.17 -2.30 15.76
CA ASN A 17 5.99 -1.39 16.56
C ASN A 17 7.50 -1.66 16.39
N VAL A 18 7.95 -1.88 15.15
CA VAL A 18 9.29 -2.38 14.81
C VAL A 18 10.01 -1.44 13.85
N ILE A 19 11.31 -1.25 14.09
CA ILE A 19 12.21 -0.62 13.13
C ILE A 19 12.65 -1.69 12.12
N VAL A 20 12.25 -1.50 10.87
CA VAL A 20 12.63 -2.40 9.78
C VAL A 20 14.01 -1.99 9.28
N ILE A 21 14.97 -2.91 9.36
CA ILE A 21 16.33 -2.72 8.86
C ILE A 21 16.54 -3.68 7.70
N PRO A 22 16.94 -3.19 6.50
CA PRO A 22 17.29 -4.07 5.39
C PRO A 22 18.39 -5.06 5.76
N VAL A 23 18.15 -6.35 5.52
CA VAL A 23 19.12 -7.43 5.79
C VAL A 23 20.49 -7.18 5.14
N PRO A 24 20.59 -6.67 3.89
CA PRO A 24 21.89 -6.36 3.29
C PRO A 24 22.74 -5.39 4.10
N TYR A 25 22.12 -4.45 4.83
CA TYR A 25 22.85 -3.52 5.68
C TYR A 25 23.44 -4.26 6.89
N LEU A 26 22.69 -5.18 7.49
CA LEU A 26 23.18 -6.01 8.59
C LEU A 26 24.30 -6.95 8.14
N GLU A 27 24.21 -7.51 6.93
CA GLU A 27 25.27 -8.33 6.34
C GLU A 27 26.54 -7.51 6.12
N PHE A 28 26.42 -6.29 5.57
CA PHE A 28 27.53 -5.38 5.37
C PHE A 28 28.25 -5.03 6.69
N PHE A 29 27.49 -4.84 7.78
CA PHE A 29 28.06 -4.50 9.10
C PHE A 29 28.33 -5.71 10.01
N LYS A 30 28.23 -6.96 9.54
CA LYS A 30 28.28 -8.18 10.36
C LYS A 30 29.50 -8.29 11.29
N GLY A 31 30.61 -7.62 10.98
CA GLY A 31 31.82 -7.58 11.80
C GLY A 31 31.90 -6.46 12.84
N ASP A 32 30.90 -5.59 12.95
CA ASP A 32 30.90 -4.46 13.88
C ASP A 32 29.96 -4.70 15.06
N GLN A 33 30.41 -4.40 16.29
CA GLN A 33 29.61 -4.53 17.50
C GLN A 33 28.32 -3.69 17.46
N GLN A 34 28.31 -2.61 16.68
CA GLN A 34 27.17 -1.70 16.55
C GLN A 34 26.40 -1.92 15.23
N ALA A 35 26.48 -3.10 14.62
CA ALA A 35 25.90 -3.38 13.29
C ALA A 35 24.43 -2.93 13.13
N HIS A 36 23.58 -3.26 14.10
CA HIS A 36 22.15 -2.92 14.06
C HIS A 36 21.91 -1.40 14.16
N ALA A 37 22.67 -0.71 15.03
CA ALA A 37 22.56 0.74 15.18
C ALA A 37 23.11 1.49 13.95
N LEU A 38 24.21 1.00 13.37
CA LEU A 38 24.77 1.53 12.12
C LEU A 38 23.81 1.34 10.95
N ALA A 39 23.21 0.15 10.83
CA ALA A 39 22.24 -0.15 9.79
C ALA A 39 20.96 0.67 9.92
N ALA A 40 20.46 0.88 11.15
CA ALA A 40 19.30 1.73 11.40
C ALA A 40 19.55 3.20 11.02
N ILE A 41 20.72 3.76 11.39
CA ILE A 41 21.09 5.13 11.00
C ILE A 41 21.25 5.23 9.49
N LEU A 42 21.93 4.26 8.86
CA LEU A 42 22.09 4.25 7.41
C LEU A 42 20.74 4.22 6.70
N ASN A 43 19.81 3.36 7.15
CA ASN A 43 18.46 3.28 6.61
C ASN A 43 17.76 4.64 6.64
N GLN A 44 17.88 5.36 7.76
CA GLN A 44 17.26 6.66 7.90
C GLN A 44 17.92 7.73 7.03
N LEU A 45 19.25 7.73 6.91
CA LEU A 45 19.96 8.65 6.02
C LEU A 45 19.58 8.43 4.54
N VAL A 46 19.45 7.18 4.11
CA VAL A 46 19.01 6.83 2.75
C VAL A 46 17.58 7.29 2.51
N PHE A 47 16.66 7.04 3.45
CA PHE A 47 15.27 7.49 3.34
C PHE A 47 15.17 9.01 3.15
N TRP A 48 15.81 9.81 3.99
CA TRP A 48 15.76 11.27 3.89
C TRP A 48 16.45 11.82 2.64
N SER A 49 17.41 11.09 2.07
CA SER A 49 18.03 11.46 0.80
C SER A 49 17.05 11.38 -0.40
N GLY A 50 16.01 10.54 -0.30
CA GLY A 50 14.98 10.38 -1.34
C GLY A 50 13.80 11.37 -1.23
N VAL A 51 13.69 12.12 -0.13
CA VAL A 51 12.60 13.08 0.07
C VAL A 51 12.87 14.35 -0.75
N ALA A 52 11.90 14.74 -1.59
CA ALA A 52 11.98 15.82 -2.59
C ALA A 52 12.26 17.24 -2.02
N SER A 53 12.38 17.38 -0.69
CA SER A 53 12.78 18.61 0.01
C SER A 53 14.29 18.90 -0.07
N SER A 54 15.06 18.03 -0.72
CA SER A 54 16.51 18.13 -0.81
C SER A 54 16.89 19.36 -1.66
N ALA A 55 17.32 20.42 -0.99
CA ALA A 55 17.78 21.65 -1.61
C ALA A 55 18.78 21.36 -2.73
N GLU A 56 18.73 22.17 -3.80
CA GLU A 56 19.57 22.08 -5.01
C GLU A 56 20.92 21.39 -4.76
N GLY A 57 21.09 20.20 -5.31
CA GLY A 57 22.31 19.40 -5.16
C GLY A 57 22.25 18.22 -4.16
N GLY A 58 21.05 17.76 -3.78
CA GLY A 58 20.86 16.49 -3.05
C GLY A 58 21.20 16.56 -1.56
N TRP A 59 21.14 17.76 -0.97
CA TRP A 59 21.38 17.96 0.46
C TRP A 59 20.07 18.00 1.25
N PHE A 60 20.00 17.24 2.34
CA PHE A 60 18.94 17.37 3.35
C PHE A 60 19.53 17.72 4.71
N TYR A 61 18.73 18.22 5.64
CA TYR A 61 19.19 18.51 7.01
C TYR A 61 18.44 17.68 8.02
N LYS A 62 19.13 17.29 9.09
CA LYS A 62 18.53 16.63 10.23
C LYS A 62 19.39 16.80 11.47
N SER A 63 18.79 16.95 12.64
CA SER A 63 19.57 16.97 13.88
C SER A 63 19.97 15.55 14.28
N HIS A 64 21.06 15.43 15.04
CA HIS A 64 21.47 14.14 15.59
C HIS A 64 20.50 13.62 16.66
N GLU A 65 19.77 14.53 17.32
CA GLU A 65 18.73 14.23 18.30
C GLU A 65 17.50 13.61 17.62
N ASP A 66 17.00 14.22 16.53
CA ASP A 66 15.88 13.66 15.75
C ASP A 66 16.22 12.27 15.19
N LEU A 67 17.44 12.07 14.69
CA LEU A 67 17.92 10.75 14.24
C LEU A 67 17.95 9.73 15.39
N ALA A 68 18.34 10.14 16.59
CA ALA A 68 18.37 9.27 17.76
C ALA A 68 16.94 8.88 18.20
N ASP A 69 16.02 9.84 18.17
CA ASP A 69 14.63 9.66 18.55
C ASP A 69 13.86 8.77 17.57
N GLU A 70 14.17 8.82 16.28
CA GLU A 70 13.53 7.97 15.27
C GLU A 70 13.94 6.50 15.37
N ILE A 71 15.18 6.24 15.77
CA ILE A 71 15.74 4.88 15.86
C ILE A 71 15.42 4.22 17.21
N LYS A 72 14.76 4.93 18.14
CA LYS A 72 14.23 4.42 19.41
C LYS A 72 15.14 3.34 20.04
N GLY A 73 16.25 3.78 20.66
CA GLY A 73 17.23 2.87 21.26
C GLY A 73 18.64 3.43 21.43
N LEU A 74 18.87 4.68 21.01
CA LEU A 74 20.13 5.38 21.22
C LEU A 74 20.02 6.27 22.45
N SER A 75 21.02 6.24 23.35
CA SER A 75 21.06 7.07 24.57
C SER A 75 21.39 8.55 24.31
N GLY A 76 20.79 9.14 23.26
CA GLY A 76 20.86 10.57 22.95
C GLY A 76 21.74 10.96 21.74
N GLU A 77 21.78 12.28 21.49
CA GLU A 77 22.44 12.94 20.35
C GLU A 77 23.88 12.47 20.10
N GLU A 78 24.66 12.31 21.17
CA GLU A 78 26.08 11.96 21.11
C GLU A 78 26.33 10.58 20.50
N GLN A 79 25.46 9.60 20.75
CA GLN A 79 25.59 8.26 20.17
C GLN A 79 25.25 8.29 18.67
N SER A 80 24.19 9.00 18.28
CA SER A 80 23.83 9.23 16.88
C SER A 80 24.98 9.90 16.13
N ARG A 81 25.58 10.96 16.70
CA ARG A 81 26.73 11.66 16.13
C ARG A 81 27.94 10.73 15.94
N ARG A 82 28.29 9.91 16.93
CA ARG A 82 29.40 8.93 16.83
C ARG A 82 29.17 7.90 15.73
N LEU A 83 27.95 7.39 15.62
CA LEU A 83 27.61 6.40 14.60
C LEU A 83 27.61 7.02 13.21
N VAL A 84 27.10 8.24 13.03
CA VAL A 84 27.22 9.00 11.78
C VAL A 84 28.69 9.23 11.42
N ASP A 85 29.52 9.66 12.37
CA ASP A 85 30.95 9.86 12.15
C ASP A 85 31.64 8.55 11.76
N LYS A 86 31.22 7.43 12.35
CA LYS A 86 31.71 6.09 12.03
C LYS A 86 31.29 5.66 10.62
N LEU A 87 30.03 5.88 10.23
CA LEU A 87 29.56 5.66 8.86
C LEU A 87 30.38 6.48 7.87
N ARG A 88 30.55 7.78 8.11
CA ARG A 88 31.31 8.69 7.24
C ARG A 88 32.78 8.33 7.12
N LYS A 89 33.46 8.05 8.24
CA LYS A 89 34.93 7.91 8.27
C LYS A 89 35.40 6.49 7.98
N LYS A 90 34.67 5.48 8.46
CA LYS A 90 35.12 4.07 8.43
C LYS A 90 34.51 3.29 7.26
N TYR A 91 33.21 3.49 6.98
CA TYR A 91 32.48 2.63 6.06
C TYR A 91 32.24 3.26 4.68
N PHE A 92 31.91 4.55 4.67
CA PHE A 92 31.48 5.27 3.47
C PHE A 92 32.24 6.60 3.30
N PRO A 93 33.59 6.58 3.31
CA PRO A 93 34.38 7.79 3.08
C PRO A 93 34.11 8.35 1.68
N GLY A 94 33.74 9.63 1.61
CA GLY A 94 33.42 10.31 0.35
C GLY A 94 32.04 10.00 -0.23
N ILE A 95 31.33 8.99 0.29
CA ILE A 95 29.97 8.64 -0.13
C ILE A 95 28.93 9.36 0.75
N ILE A 96 29.20 9.45 2.06
CA ILE A 96 28.37 10.23 2.99
C ILE A 96 29.11 11.51 3.33
N GLU A 97 28.53 12.65 3.00
CA GLU A 97 29.07 13.98 3.30
C GLU A 97 28.21 14.71 4.32
N THR A 98 28.86 15.46 5.21
CA THR A 98 28.19 16.25 6.25
C THR A 98 28.70 17.67 6.27
N LYS A 99 27.79 18.65 6.36
CA LYS A 99 28.12 20.08 6.54
C LYS A 99 27.23 20.69 7.61
N THR A 100 27.76 21.50 8.51
CA THR A 100 26.94 22.25 9.45
C THR A 100 26.54 23.58 8.84
N LYS A 101 25.23 23.85 8.73
CA LYS A 101 24.71 25.15 8.31
C LYS A 101 23.60 25.57 9.27
N LYS A 102 23.33 26.87 9.36
CA LYS A 102 22.26 27.39 10.22
C LYS A 102 20.90 27.28 9.51
N VAL A 103 19.92 26.68 10.17
CA VAL A 103 18.50 26.69 9.76
C VAL A 103 17.77 27.44 10.86
N ASN A 104 17.10 28.55 10.54
CA ASN A 104 16.40 29.41 11.50
C ASN A 104 17.25 29.86 12.72
N GLY A 105 18.57 30.08 12.52
CA GLY A 105 19.49 30.53 13.57
C GLY A 105 20.19 29.41 14.35
N THR A 106 19.68 28.18 14.31
CA THR A 106 20.25 27.00 14.99
C THR A 106 21.19 26.25 14.05
N PRO A 107 22.40 25.87 14.47
CA PRO A 107 23.30 25.06 13.65
C PRO A 107 22.75 23.64 13.52
N VAL A 108 22.52 23.19 12.28
CA VAL A 108 22.00 21.84 11.97
C VAL A 108 22.91 21.14 10.96
N THR A 109 23.10 19.84 11.15
CA THR A 109 23.86 19.00 10.23
C THR A 109 23.07 18.76 8.95
N HIS A 110 23.70 19.07 7.82
CA HIS A 110 23.23 18.75 6.49
C HIS A 110 24.00 17.54 5.98
N TYR A 111 23.30 16.63 5.32
CA TYR A 111 23.79 15.37 4.80
C TYR A 111 23.63 15.34 3.29
N ARG A 112 24.59 14.73 2.61
CA ARG A 112 24.50 14.32 1.21
C ARG A 112 25.00 12.90 1.08
N LEU A 113 24.29 12.10 0.29
CA LEU A 113 24.65 10.73 -0.01
C LEU A 113 24.76 10.56 -1.52
N ASP A 114 25.84 9.92 -1.97
CA ASP A 114 25.96 9.43 -3.34
C ASP A 114 25.33 8.03 -3.42
N GLY A 115 24.13 7.96 -4.02
CA GLY A 115 23.35 6.73 -4.11
C GLY A 115 24.02 5.64 -4.96
N ASP A 116 24.62 6.02 -6.10
CA ASP A 116 25.23 5.06 -7.02
C ASP A 116 26.50 4.44 -6.40
N ALA A 117 27.31 5.27 -5.73
CA ALA A 117 28.49 4.80 -5.01
C ALA A 117 28.11 3.96 -3.78
N LEU A 118 27.04 4.32 -3.07
CA LEU A 118 26.52 3.54 -1.94
C LEU A 118 26.04 2.15 -2.38
N ILE A 119 25.27 2.06 -3.48
CA ILE A 119 24.80 0.78 -4.04
C ILE A 119 25.99 -0.08 -4.41
N SER A 120 26.99 0.48 -5.10
CA SER A 120 28.19 -0.26 -5.51
C SER A 120 28.98 -0.84 -4.33
N MET A 121 28.96 -0.17 -3.17
CA MET A 121 29.63 -0.63 -1.96
C MET A 121 28.86 -1.70 -1.19
N ILE A 122 27.52 -1.57 -1.09
CA ILE A 122 26.67 -2.51 -0.33
C ILE A 122 26.32 -3.75 -1.17
N PHE A 123 26.14 -3.57 -2.47
CA PHE A 123 25.76 -4.58 -3.44
C PHE A 123 26.84 -4.67 -4.52
N PRO A 124 28.03 -5.20 -4.20
CA PRO A 124 29.07 -5.37 -5.21
C PRO A 124 28.52 -6.26 -6.33
N ALA A 125 28.74 -5.87 -7.58
CA ALA A 125 28.36 -6.67 -8.73
C ALA A 125 28.89 -8.08 -8.53
N ILE A 126 27.98 -9.06 -8.49
CA ILE A 126 28.33 -10.47 -8.41
C ILE A 126 29.27 -10.72 -9.58
N SER A 127 30.56 -10.93 -9.29
CA SER A 127 31.51 -11.34 -10.32
C SER A 127 30.98 -12.65 -10.87
N GLU A 128 30.45 -12.60 -12.08
CA GLU A 128 30.16 -13.77 -12.87
C GLU A 128 31.46 -14.59 -12.95
N THR A 129 31.61 -15.57 -12.07
CA THR A 129 32.52 -16.69 -12.32
C THR A 129 31.83 -17.65 -13.27
N SER A 130 31.39 -17.16 -14.42
CA SER A 130 31.02 -17.96 -15.57
C SER A 130 32.25 -18.04 -16.45
N LYS A 131 32.78 -19.26 -16.55
CA LYS A 131 33.90 -19.60 -17.43
C LYS A 131 33.62 -19.06 -18.83
N VAL A 132 34.58 -18.28 -19.32
CA VAL A 132 34.73 -17.86 -20.71
C VAL A 132 34.37 -18.99 -21.67
N ARG A 133 33.33 -18.77 -22.49
CA ARG A 133 33.25 -19.40 -23.81
C ARG A 133 32.97 -18.30 -24.82
N ASN A 134 34.01 -17.97 -25.58
CA ASN A 134 34.02 -17.02 -26.67
C ASN A 134 32.84 -17.20 -27.63
N GLY A 135 32.30 -16.06 -28.06
CA GLY A 135 31.38 -15.93 -29.19
C GLY A 135 30.99 -14.46 -29.36
N ASN A 136 31.77 -13.73 -30.14
CA ASN A 136 31.57 -12.33 -30.54
C ASN A 136 30.15 -12.08 -31.07
N VAL A 137 29.46 -11.03 -30.60
CA VAL A 137 28.61 -10.13 -31.41
C VAL A 137 28.57 -8.76 -30.70
N GLU A 138 28.45 -7.73 -31.52
CA GLU A 138 28.84 -6.34 -31.38
C GLU A 138 28.06 -5.48 -30.37
N ILE A 139 28.74 -4.39 -30.03
CA ILE A 139 28.31 -3.18 -29.33
C ILE A 139 27.08 -2.59 -30.00
N ASP A 140 26.06 -2.25 -29.22
CA ASP A 140 25.21 -1.10 -29.56
C ASP A 140 24.82 -0.32 -28.31
N GLU A 141 25.26 0.94 -28.27
CA GLU A 141 24.87 1.97 -27.31
C GLU A 141 23.44 2.38 -27.59
N SER A 142 22.57 2.41 -26.58
CA SER A 142 21.32 3.18 -26.67
C SER A 142 21.09 4.05 -25.44
N ASN A 143 21.78 5.19 -25.48
CA ASN A 143 21.31 6.53 -25.14
C ASN A 143 20.11 6.67 -24.19
N ARG A 144 20.44 7.15 -22.97
CA ARG A 144 19.55 7.87 -22.05
C ARG A 144 18.72 8.92 -22.79
N ARG A 145 17.39 8.80 -22.74
CA ARG A 145 16.47 9.89 -23.09
C ARG A 145 16.21 10.75 -21.86
N LYS A 146 16.64 12.01 -21.93
CA LYS A 146 16.22 13.12 -21.08
C LYS A 146 14.99 13.82 -21.68
N CYS A 147 14.31 14.59 -20.82
CA CYS A 147 13.33 15.66 -21.07
C CYS A 147 11.86 15.22 -21.21
N GLY A 148 10.87 15.85 -20.58
CA GLY A 148 10.85 17.07 -19.77
C GLY A 148 9.46 17.25 -19.12
N MET A 149 9.41 18.00 -18.01
CA MET A 149 8.16 18.36 -17.33
C MET A 149 7.66 19.69 -17.87
N GLU A 150 6.39 19.72 -18.28
CA GLU A 150 5.62 20.95 -18.46
C GLU A 150 4.95 21.34 -17.13
N THR A 151 4.93 22.64 -16.89
CA THR A 151 4.48 23.34 -15.68
C THR A 151 2.95 23.34 -15.53
N ALA A 152 2.45 23.07 -14.32
CA ALA A 152 1.13 23.53 -13.88
C ALA A 152 1.16 23.88 -12.37
N GLU A 153 0.56 25.03 -12.07
CA GLU A 153 0.69 25.83 -10.85
C GLU A 153 0.03 25.22 -9.61
N MET A 154 0.61 25.49 -8.44
CA MET A 154 0.10 25.11 -7.13
C MET A 154 -1.07 25.99 -6.69
N GLN A 155 -2.13 25.36 -6.16
CA GLN A 155 -2.97 25.96 -5.13
C GLN A 155 -2.89 25.10 -3.86
N ASN A 156 -2.47 25.75 -2.77
CA ASN A 156 -2.28 25.18 -1.44
C ASN A 156 -3.61 24.83 -0.77
N HIS A 157 -3.67 23.69 -0.07
CA HIS A 157 -3.78 23.62 1.41
C HIS A 157 -4.08 22.19 1.87
N GLY A 158 -3.27 21.69 2.82
CA GLY A 158 -3.78 20.79 3.86
C GLY A 158 -3.27 19.34 3.86
N ASN A 159 -2.46 19.09 4.87
CA ASN A 159 -2.20 17.81 5.55
C ASN A 159 -1.10 16.86 5.02
N VAL A 160 -0.16 16.68 5.94
CA VAL A 160 0.96 15.74 5.97
C VAL A 160 0.44 14.31 5.90
N GLU A 161 1.12 13.50 5.09
CA GLU A 161 1.51 12.09 5.29
C GLU A 161 1.57 11.39 3.92
N ASN A 162 2.79 11.20 3.40
CA ASN A 162 3.17 10.03 2.62
C ASN A 162 4.61 10.17 2.13
N ALA A 163 5.47 9.28 2.61
CA ALA A 163 6.76 9.02 2.01
C ALA A 163 6.79 7.55 1.61
N ASP A 164 6.03 7.22 0.56
CA ASP A 164 6.18 5.95 -0.13
C ASP A 164 7.40 6.07 -1.05
N SER A 165 8.56 5.62 -0.55
CA SER A 165 9.74 5.40 -1.36
C SER A 165 9.58 4.07 -2.09
N TYR A 166 9.22 4.15 -3.37
CA TYR A 166 9.39 3.05 -4.31
C TYR A 166 10.87 2.68 -4.39
N LEU A 167 11.18 1.38 -4.35
CA LEU A 167 12.17 0.66 -5.18
C LEU A 167 12.51 -0.70 -4.54
N TYR A 168 12.00 -1.77 -5.14
CA TYR A 168 12.76 -3.01 -5.31
C TYR A 168 12.27 -3.67 -6.60
N THR A 169 13.13 -3.70 -7.62
CA THR A 169 12.98 -4.59 -8.77
C THR A 169 13.30 -6.00 -8.28
N ASP A 170 12.33 -6.89 -8.41
CA ASP A 170 12.46 -8.31 -8.14
C ASP A 170 13.57 -8.93 -9.00
N LEU A 171 14.69 -9.29 -8.38
CA LEU A 171 15.52 -10.38 -8.87
C LEU A 171 14.97 -11.67 -8.26
N ASN A 172 14.01 -12.27 -8.95
CA ASN A 172 13.77 -13.71 -8.89
C ASN A 172 13.20 -14.16 -10.23
N SER A 173 14.11 -14.37 -11.18
CA SER A 173 13.86 -15.38 -12.20
C SER A 173 13.76 -16.72 -11.48
N ASP A 174 12.62 -17.39 -11.55
CA ASP A 174 12.65 -18.83 -11.83
C ASP A 174 11.31 -19.37 -12.32
N ASN A 175 11.46 -20.30 -13.25
CA ASN A 175 10.45 -20.73 -14.20
C ASN A 175 9.42 -21.66 -13.56
N ASN A 176 8.16 -21.42 -13.89
CA ASN A 176 7.08 -22.39 -13.73
C ASN A 176 7.36 -23.59 -14.66
N LEU A 177 7.78 -24.72 -14.10
CA LEU A 177 7.71 -26.01 -14.79
C LEU A 177 6.74 -26.92 -14.04
N GLN A 178 5.56 -27.09 -14.65
CA GLN A 178 4.66 -28.21 -14.38
C GLN A 178 5.36 -29.50 -14.79
N ILE A 179 5.57 -30.45 -13.88
CA ILE A 179 5.85 -31.84 -14.25
C ILE A 179 5.09 -32.79 -13.31
N ASN A 180 3.99 -33.35 -13.82
CA ASN A 180 3.50 -34.67 -13.45
C ASN A 180 4.33 -35.70 -14.21
N LYS A 181 5.26 -36.42 -13.56
CA LYS A 181 5.66 -37.77 -13.99
C LYS A 181 6.48 -38.52 -12.94
N SER A 182 6.09 -39.76 -12.72
CA SER A 182 6.72 -40.76 -11.84
C SER A 182 8.05 -41.29 -12.37
N LEU A 183 8.93 -41.68 -11.44
CA LEU A 183 10.00 -42.72 -11.44
C LEU A 183 11.44 -42.27 -11.14
N SER A 184 11.88 -42.67 -9.93
CA SER A 184 13.19 -43.18 -9.48
C SER A 184 14.50 -42.57 -9.99
N SER A 185 15.34 -42.07 -9.05
CA SER A 185 16.59 -42.76 -8.63
C SER A 185 17.32 -42.01 -7.51
N GLN A 186 17.71 -42.80 -6.51
CA GLN A 186 18.52 -42.55 -5.31
C GLN A 186 19.72 -41.58 -5.38
N ASN A 187 19.80 -40.65 -4.42
CA ASN A 187 20.75 -40.63 -3.28
C ASN A 187 21.05 -39.18 -2.80
N SER A 188 20.47 -38.79 -1.67
CA SER A 188 20.94 -37.76 -0.71
C SER A 188 19.94 -37.73 0.47
N ASN A 189 20.36 -38.19 1.65
CA ASN A 189 19.49 -38.54 2.77
C ASN A 189 19.09 -37.36 3.68
N GLU A 190 18.34 -36.41 3.14
CA GLU A 190 17.48 -35.52 3.95
C GLU A 190 16.16 -35.32 3.18
N SER A 191 15.12 -36.02 3.62
CA SER A 191 13.92 -36.31 2.85
C SER A 191 13.04 -35.06 2.68
N SER A 192 13.18 -34.37 1.53
CA SER A 192 12.22 -33.36 1.04
C SER A 192 10.77 -33.89 1.01
N ASP A 193 10.59 -35.20 0.99
CA ASP A 193 9.28 -35.84 0.96
C ASP A 193 8.59 -35.81 2.33
N GLN A 194 9.34 -35.88 3.44
CA GLN A 194 8.73 -35.88 4.77
C GLN A 194 8.05 -34.55 5.10
N SER A 195 8.72 -33.41 4.83
CA SER A 195 8.12 -32.09 5.05
C SER A 195 6.86 -31.85 4.22
N LYS A 196 6.81 -32.42 3.02
CA LYS A 196 5.64 -32.33 2.14
C LYS A 196 4.49 -33.21 2.66
N ILE A 197 4.79 -34.43 3.07
CA ILE A 197 3.80 -35.35 3.66
C ILE A 197 3.20 -34.74 4.94
N ASP A 198 4.04 -34.23 5.83
CA ASP A 198 3.60 -33.60 7.08
C ASP A 198 2.71 -32.38 6.83
N PHE A 199 3.03 -31.58 5.80
CA PHE A 199 2.22 -30.44 5.38
C PHE A 199 0.85 -30.88 4.85
N LEU A 200 0.80 -31.85 3.93
CA LEU A 200 -0.44 -32.35 3.35
C LEU A 200 -1.33 -33.05 4.40
N ASN A 201 -0.73 -33.69 5.40
CA ASN A 201 -1.49 -34.24 6.53
C ASN A 201 -2.12 -33.15 7.41
N ARG A 202 -1.47 -31.99 7.52
CA ARG A 202 -1.99 -30.84 8.29
C ARG A 202 -3.05 -30.06 7.53
N TYR A 203 -2.90 -29.96 6.21
CA TYR A 203 -3.78 -29.19 5.32
C TYR A 203 -4.17 -30.04 4.10
N PRO A 204 -5.00 -31.08 4.28
CA PRO A 204 -5.41 -31.97 3.18
C PRO A 204 -6.19 -31.25 2.08
N GLU A 205 -6.82 -30.12 2.40
CA GLU A 205 -7.56 -29.26 1.48
C GLU A 205 -6.69 -28.29 0.65
N ALA A 206 -5.36 -28.26 0.89
CA ALA A 206 -4.45 -27.37 0.20
C ALA A 206 -4.23 -27.80 -1.26
N VAL A 207 -4.80 -27.05 -2.21
CA VAL A 207 -4.65 -27.31 -3.65
C VAL A 207 -3.47 -26.54 -4.25
N ILE A 208 -3.14 -25.38 -3.70
CA ILE A 208 -1.99 -24.58 -4.10
C ILE A 208 -1.15 -24.23 -2.88
N TYR A 209 0.17 -24.37 -2.99
CA TYR A 209 1.09 -24.10 -1.90
C TYR A 209 2.49 -23.71 -2.42
N SER A 210 3.23 -22.97 -1.60
CA SER A 210 4.58 -22.54 -1.94
C SER A 210 5.59 -23.68 -1.77
N ALA A 211 6.74 -23.59 -2.44
CA ALA A 211 7.79 -24.62 -2.35
C ALA A 211 8.29 -24.86 -0.91
N ASN A 212 8.20 -23.85 -0.04
CA ASN A 212 8.57 -23.95 1.37
C ASN A 212 7.39 -24.31 2.30
N PHE A 213 6.22 -24.63 1.74
CA PHE A 213 5.00 -25.04 2.46
C PHE A 213 4.47 -24.04 3.50
N LYS A 214 4.90 -22.77 3.44
CA LYS A 214 4.45 -21.72 4.38
C LYS A 214 3.19 -21.00 3.93
N LYS A 215 2.94 -20.93 2.62
CA LYS A 215 1.77 -20.28 2.03
C LYS A 215 0.97 -21.31 1.27
N TRP A 216 -0.34 -21.30 1.44
CA TRP A 216 -1.23 -22.24 0.79
C TRP A 216 -2.67 -21.73 0.73
N GLY A 217 -3.48 -22.31 -0.15
CA GLY A 217 -4.91 -22.05 -0.24
C GLY A 217 -5.70 -23.28 -0.70
N THR A 218 -7.00 -23.27 -0.38
CA THR A 218 -7.95 -24.27 -0.88
C THR A 218 -8.30 -24.02 -2.35
N GLU A 219 -9.01 -24.96 -2.97
CA GLU A 219 -9.59 -24.79 -4.31
C GLU A 219 -10.41 -23.50 -4.42
N LYS A 220 -11.33 -23.25 -3.47
CA LYS A 220 -12.16 -22.03 -3.46
C LYS A 220 -11.35 -20.76 -3.24
N ASP A 221 -10.27 -20.82 -2.46
CA ASP A 221 -9.36 -19.67 -2.29
C ASP A 221 -8.63 -19.35 -3.60
N LEU A 222 -8.26 -20.38 -4.38
CA LEU A 222 -7.66 -20.24 -5.70
C LEU A 222 -8.66 -19.70 -6.74
N GLU A 223 -9.88 -20.21 -6.78
CA GLU A 223 -10.95 -19.68 -7.65
C GLU A 223 -11.21 -18.19 -7.36
N CYS A 224 -11.29 -17.83 -6.08
CA CYS A 224 -11.45 -16.43 -5.68
C CYS A 224 -10.26 -15.58 -6.13
N ALA A 225 -9.02 -16.05 -5.92
CA ALA A 225 -7.82 -15.36 -6.36
C ALA A 225 -7.77 -15.16 -7.90
N GLN A 226 -8.18 -16.17 -8.67
CA GLN A 226 -8.30 -16.11 -10.13
C GLN A 226 -9.34 -15.07 -10.54
N TRP A 227 -10.52 -15.09 -9.92
CA TRP A 227 -11.58 -14.13 -10.19
C TRP A 227 -11.14 -12.68 -9.91
N LEU A 228 -10.40 -12.45 -8.81
CA LEU A 228 -9.82 -11.14 -8.50
C LEU A 228 -8.82 -10.68 -9.57
N PHE A 229 -8.05 -11.61 -10.14
CA PHE A 229 -7.10 -11.31 -11.21
C PHE A 229 -7.81 -11.02 -12.54
N GLU A 230 -8.80 -11.82 -12.92
CA GLU A 230 -9.66 -11.55 -14.08
C GLU A 230 -10.29 -10.15 -13.99
N ARG A 231 -10.73 -9.77 -12.79
CA ARG A 231 -11.27 -8.43 -12.55
C ARG A 231 -10.23 -7.31 -12.71
N LYS A 232 -8.98 -7.56 -12.31
CA LYS A 232 -7.84 -6.65 -12.55
C LYS A 232 -7.52 -6.55 -14.05
N GLN A 233 -7.52 -7.67 -14.77
CA GLN A 233 -7.31 -7.70 -16.22
C GLN A 233 -8.38 -6.87 -16.94
N TRP A 234 -9.64 -7.05 -16.58
CA TRP A 234 -10.73 -6.22 -17.10
C TRP A 234 -10.50 -4.73 -16.85
N LEU A 235 -10.08 -4.33 -15.64
CA LEU A 235 -9.80 -2.92 -15.32
C LEU A 235 -8.68 -2.34 -16.19
N PHE A 236 -7.61 -3.11 -16.43
CA PHE A 236 -6.49 -2.66 -17.26
C PHE A 236 -6.88 -2.51 -18.73
N GLN A 237 -7.72 -3.42 -19.24
CA GLN A 237 -8.30 -3.33 -20.58
C GLN A 237 -9.21 -2.11 -20.73
N GLU A 238 -10.11 -1.89 -19.77
CA GLU A 238 -11.05 -0.75 -19.76
C GLU A 238 -10.32 0.60 -19.75
N ARG A 239 -9.17 0.67 -19.08
CA ARG A 239 -8.34 1.88 -19.03
C ARG A 239 -7.32 1.99 -20.19
N GLY A 240 -7.25 1.01 -21.09
CA GLY A 240 -6.31 1.00 -22.21
C GLY A 240 -4.84 0.89 -21.82
N ILE A 241 -4.54 0.31 -20.64
CA ILE A 241 -3.18 0.22 -20.08
C ILE A 241 -2.44 -1.03 -20.60
N GLY A 242 -3.17 -2.04 -21.09
CA GLY A 242 -2.62 -3.29 -21.60
C GLY A 242 -2.98 -4.49 -20.70
N GLU A 243 -2.12 -5.50 -20.65
CA GLU A 243 -2.30 -6.66 -19.76
C GLU A 243 -1.50 -6.49 -18.46
N PRO A 244 -2.10 -6.76 -17.29
CA PRO A 244 -1.37 -6.73 -16.03
C PRO A 244 -0.46 -7.96 -15.88
N ASP A 245 0.64 -7.78 -15.15
CA ASP A 245 1.54 -8.89 -14.81
C ASP A 245 0.81 -10.01 -14.07
N LYS A 246 1.19 -11.24 -14.41
CA LYS A 246 0.62 -12.45 -13.81
C LYS A 246 0.98 -12.52 -12.33
N PRO A 247 0.00 -12.66 -11.42
CA PRO A 247 0.26 -12.66 -10.00
C PRO A 247 0.81 -14.00 -9.54
N ASN A 248 1.44 -13.98 -8.37
CA ASN A 248 1.70 -15.19 -7.62
C ASN A 248 0.38 -15.70 -7.00
N PHE A 249 -0.29 -16.61 -7.72
CA PHE A 249 -1.55 -17.19 -7.27
C PHE A 249 -1.43 -17.89 -5.91
N THR A 250 -0.28 -18.46 -5.57
CA THR A 250 -0.06 -19.06 -4.24
C THR A 250 -0.17 -18.02 -3.13
N GLU A 251 0.40 -16.83 -3.32
CA GLU A 251 0.29 -15.74 -2.33
C GLU A 251 -1.11 -15.15 -2.28
N TRP A 252 -1.75 -14.99 -3.43
CA TRP A 252 -3.11 -14.46 -3.53
C TRP A 252 -4.11 -15.40 -2.85
N SER A 253 -4.08 -16.70 -3.17
CA SER A 253 -4.93 -17.71 -2.52
C SER A 253 -4.65 -17.80 -1.03
N ASN A 254 -3.38 -17.74 -0.60
CA ASN A 254 -3.06 -17.69 0.81
C ASN A 254 -3.65 -16.45 1.50
N THR A 255 -3.59 -15.29 0.87
CA THR A 255 -4.18 -14.07 1.42
C THR A 255 -5.69 -14.17 1.52
N VAL A 256 -6.36 -14.68 0.49
CA VAL A 256 -7.81 -14.94 0.51
C VAL A 256 -8.18 -15.90 1.63
N ARG A 257 -7.40 -16.98 1.83
CA ARG A 257 -7.57 -17.91 2.95
C ARG A 257 -7.46 -17.19 4.29
N LEU A 258 -6.45 -16.34 4.49
CA LEU A 258 -6.30 -15.55 5.72
C LEU A 258 -7.50 -14.60 5.94
N MET A 259 -8.01 -13.98 4.88
CA MET A 259 -9.23 -13.15 4.98
C MET A 259 -10.45 -13.96 5.41
N ARG A 260 -10.56 -15.21 4.97
CA ARG A 260 -11.64 -16.12 5.37
C ARG A 260 -11.51 -16.63 6.79
N GLU A 261 -10.34 -17.17 7.13
CA GLU A 261 -10.13 -17.91 8.38
C GLU A 261 -9.84 -17.00 9.57
N ILE A 262 -9.11 -15.90 9.35
CA ILE A 262 -8.71 -14.97 10.41
C ILE A 262 -9.65 -13.78 10.45
N ASP A 263 -9.94 -13.17 9.30
CA ASP A 263 -10.71 -11.92 9.27
C ASP A 263 -12.23 -12.15 9.15
N GLY A 264 -12.66 -13.41 9.05
CA GLY A 264 -14.06 -13.81 8.99
C GLY A 264 -14.81 -13.35 7.73
N ARG A 265 -14.09 -13.17 6.60
CA ARG A 265 -14.67 -12.68 5.34
C ARG A 265 -14.91 -13.82 4.36
N SER A 266 -16.14 -13.97 3.90
CA SER A 266 -16.46 -14.96 2.87
C SER A 266 -15.86 -14.59 1.51
N HIS A 267 -15.59 -15.58 0.66
CA HIS A 267 -15.16 -15.35 -0.73
C HIS A 267 -16.11 -14.40 -1.47
N LYS A 268 -17.42 -14.51 -1.21
CA LYS A 268 -18.45 -13.65 -1.80
C LYS A 268 -18.24 -12.18 -1.41
N GLU A 269 -18.01 -11.89 -0.13
CA GLU A 269 -17.78 -10.53 0.35
C GLU A 269 -16.49 -9.95 -0.24
N ILE A 270 -15.43 -10.76 -0.31
CA ILE A 270 -14.13 -10.38 -0.89
C ILE A 270 -14.32 -9.97 -2.36
N CYS A 271 -14.94 -10.84 -3.16
CA CYS A 271 -15.20 -10.57 -4.58
C CYS A 271 -16.13 -9.35 -4.78
N GLN A 272 -17.19 -9.22 -3.98
CA GLN A 272 -18.12 -8.10 -4.07
C GLN A 272 -17.48 -6.75 -3.72
N LEU A 273 -16.62 -6.72 -2.70
CA LEU A 273 -15.91 -5.50 -2.32
C LEU A 273 -14.89 -5.12 -3.39
N TYR A 274 -14.11 -6.09 -3.88
CA TYR A 274 -13.14 -5.86 -4.94
C TYR A 274 -13.81 -5.39 -6.24
N LYS A 275 -14.97 -5.95 -6.59
CA LYS A 275 -15.78 -5.46 -7.72
C LYS A 275 -16.08 -3.97 -7.61
N ARG A 276 -16.52 -3.51 -6.42
CA ARG A 276 -16.83 -2.11 -6.15
C ARG A 276 -15.60 -1.23 -6.22
N ILE A 277 -14.47 -1.68 -5.65
CA ILE A 277 -13.18 -0.99 -5.74
C ILE A 277 -12.77 -0.76 -7.19
N THR A 278 -12.87 -1.78 -8.06
CA THR A 278 -12.46 -1.64 -9.47
C THR A 278 -13.32 -0.68 -10.28
N LEU A 279 -14.46 -0.22 -9.75
CA LEU A 279 -15.33 0.77 -10.38
C LEU A 279 -15.16 2.17 -9.75
N ASP A 280 -14.39 2.30 -8.67
CA ASP A 280 -14.19 3.56 -7.96
C ASP A 280 -12.93 4.25 -8.44
N ASP A 281 -13.06 5.52 -8.85
CA ASP A 281 -12.00 6.32 -9.48
C ASP A 281 -10.74 6.47 -8.63
N PHE A 282 -10.85 6.37 -7.30
CA PHE A 282 -9.71 6.47 -6.41
C PHE A 282 -9.17 5.08 -6.06
N TRP A 283 -10.02 4.21 -5.53
CA TRP A 283 -9.59 2.95 -4.92
C TRP A 283 -9.08 1.92 -5.93
N HIS A 284 -9.50 1.99 -7.20
CA HIS A 284 -8.98 1.09 -8.24
C HIS A 284 -7.47 1.23 -8.44
N SER A 285 -6.90 2.42 -8.15
CA SER A 285 -5.47 2.69 -8.29
C SER A 285 -4.67 2.22 -7.06
N VAL A 286 -5.32 2.23 -5.90
CA VAL A 286 -4.71 1.89 -4.60
C VAL A 286 -4.72 0.37 -4.37
N ILE A 287 -5.79 -0.32 -4.75
CA ILE A 287 -5.98 -1.75 -4.43
C ILE A 287 -5.98 -2.57 -5.72
N LEU A 288 -4.84 -3.22 -5.97
CA LEU A 288 -4.60 -4.05 -7.16
C LEU A 288 -4.38 -5.54 -6.85
N CYS A 289 -4.41 -5.92 -5.57
CA CYS A 289 -4.19 -7.29 -5.13
C CYS A 289 -4.92 -7.60 -3.80
N PRO A 290 -5.12 -8.89 -3.47
CA PRO A 290 -5.82 -9.30 -2.25
C PRO A 290 -5.13 -8.82 -0.96
N SER A 291 -3.79 -8.71 -0.95
CA SER A 291 -3.04 -8.27 0.23
C SER A 291 -3.36 -6.82 0.59
N LYS A 292 -3.36 -5.92 -0.41
CA LYS A 292 -3.73 -4.53 -0.21
C LYS A 292 -5.22 -4.36 0.11
N LEU A 293 -6.08 -5.20 -0.49
CA LEU A 293 -7.50 -5.27 -0.13
C LEU A 293 -7.70 -5.61 1.34
N ARG A 294 -6.98 -6.62 1.86
CA ARG A 294 -7.03 -7.03 3.26
C ARG A 294 -6.57 -5.91 4.19
N GLU A 295 -5.46 -5.26 3.85
CA GLU A 295 -4.89 -4.16 4.64
C GLU A 295 -5.85 -2.96 4.75
N GLN A 296 -6.50 -2.59 3.64
CA GLN A 296 -7.37 -1.42 3.57
C GLN A 296 -8.85 -1.76 3.75
N TRP A 297 -9.18 -2.99 4.15
CA TRP A 297 -10.55 -3.52 4.18
C TRP A 297 -11.52 -2.59 4.92
N GLU A 298 -11.17 -2.17 6.14
CA GLU A 298 -12.03 -1.32 6.97
C GLU A 298 -12.30 0.04 6.33
N LYS A 299 -11.27 0.70 5.79
CA LYS A 299 -11.40 2.01 5.15
C LYS A 299 -12.28 1.94 3.91
N VAL A 300 -12.11 0.90 3.11
CA VAL A 300 -12.93 0.63 1.93
C VAL A 300 -14.38 0.38 2.34
N VAL A 301 -14.64 -0.47 3.34
CA VAL A 301 -16.00 -0.73 3.83
C VAL A 301 -16.66 0.55 4.31
N VAL A 302 -15.97 1.39 5.07
CA VAL A 302 -16.50 2.70 5.52
C VAL A 302 -16.83 3.60 4.34
N LYS A 303 -15.94 3.69 3.35
CA LYS A 303 -16.19 4.47 2.13
C LYS A 303 -17.44 3.99 1.40
N PHE A 304 -17.56 2.69 1.15
CA PHE A 304 -18.71 2.14 0.41
C PHE A 304 -19.98 2.03 1.24
N ALA A 305 -19.91 2.07 2.57
CA ALA A 305 -21.07 2.25 3.45
C ALA A 305 -21.60 3.69 3.38
N SER A 306 -20.70 4.68 3.32
CA SER A 306 -21.06 6.10 3.13
C SER A 306 -21.50 6.45 1.69
N GLY A 307 -21.22 5.55 0.74
CA GLY A 307 -21.48 5.69 -0.69
C GLY A 307 -22.85 5.19 -1.16
N GLN A 308 -23.71 4.74 -0.25
CA GLN A 308 -25.12 4.42 -0.57
C GLN A 308 -25.94 5.72 -0.72
N LYS A 309 -25.41 6.71 -1.44
CA LYS A 309 -26.20 7.85 -1.90
C LYS A 309 -27.10 7.32 -3.00
N VAL A 310 -28.39 7.27 -2.72
CA VAL A 310 -29.42 7.06 -3.75
C VAL A 310 -29.10 8.04 -4.89
N SER A 311 -28.87 7.52 -6.10
CA SER A 311 -28.67 8.34 -7.29
C SER A 311 -29.95 9.12 -7.55
N VAL A 312 -29.99 10.37 -7.09
CA VAL A 312 -31.14 11.26 -7.27
C VAL A 312 -31.00 11.97 -8.62
N ASP A 313 -32.00 11.85 -9.49
CA ASP A 313 -32.11 12.66 -10.71
C ASP A 313 -32.34 14.14 -10.34
N PRO A 314 -31.41 15.06 -10.69
CA PRO A 314 -31.56 16.48 -10.42
C PRO A 314 -32.80 17.11 -11.06
N VAL A 315 -33.22 16.62 -12.23
CA VAL A 315 -34.36 17.14 -12.97
C VAL A 315 -35.66 16.77 -12.26
N GLU A 316 -35.79 15.51 -11.83
CA GLU A 316 -36.94 15.06 -11.04
C GLU A 316 -37.07 15.86 -9.74
N ARG A 317 -35.96 16.03 -9.02
CA ARG A 317 -35.90 16.81 -7.78
C ARG A 317 -36.38 18.26 -7.98
N ASP A 318 -35.86 18.95 -8.99
CA ASP A 318 -36.16 20.37 -9.21
C ASP A 318 -37.59 20.59 -9.74
N ASN A 319 -38.09 19.64 -10.53
CA ASN A 319 -39.49 19.59 -10.93
C ASN A 319 -40.40 19.38 -9.72
N ALA A 320 -40.03 18.48 -8.80
CA ALA A 320 -40.78 18.23 -7.59
C ALA A 320 -40.77 19.43 -6.63
N TYR A 321 -39.66 20.15 -6.49
CA TYR A 321 -39.61 21.40 -5.73
C TYR A 321 -40.64 22.41 -6.25
N THR A 322 -40.59 22.69 -7.56
CA THR A 322 -41.47 23.66 -8.21
C THR A 322 -42.94 23.27 -8.00
N ARG A 323 -43.24 21.98 -8.09
CA ARG A 323 -44.60 21.44 -7.98
C ARG A 323 -45.14 21.43 -6.55
N ILE A 324 -44.35 20.97 -5.57
CA ILE A 324 -44.78 20.72 -4.18
C ILE A 324 -44.65 21.98 -3.31
N ILE A 325 -43.56 22.73 -3.50
CA ILE A 325 -43.27 23.96 -2.75
C ILE A 325 -43.88 25.16 -3.46
N GLY A 326 -43.65 25.30 -4.77
CA GLY A 326 -44.16 26.42 -5.56
C GLY A 326 -45.67 26.35 -5.83
N SER A 327 -46.14 25.23 -6.39
CA SER A 327 -47.54 25.08 -6.85
C SER A 327 -48.48 24.37 -5.88
N ARG A 328 -47.98 23.90 -4.72
CA ARG A 328 -48.75 23.19 -3.67
C ARG A 328 -49.50 21.94 -4.17
N LEU A 329 -48.98 21.26 -5.18
CA LEU A 329 -49.55 20.01 -5.68
C LEU A 329 -49.15 18.83 -4.79
N THR A 330 -49.94 17.76 -4.84
CA THR A 330 -49.75 16.57 -4.00
C THR A 330 -48.52 15.77 -4.41
N PRO A 331 -47.77 15.17 -3.46
CA PRO A 331 -46.72 14.20 -3.77
C PRO A 331 -47.25 13.02 -4.60
N LYS A 332 -46.40 12.45 -5.47
CA LYS A 332 -46.70 11.32 -6.37
C LYS A 332 -46.03 10.04 -5.91
N ASN A 333 -44.84 10.14 -5.33
CA ASN A 333 -44.01 8.99 -4.94
C ASN A 333 -43.64 9.09 -3.46
N ARG A 334 -43.21 7.96 -2.87
CA ARG A 334 -42.83 7.89 -1.45
C ARG A 334 -41.74 8.89 -1.07
N THR A 335 -40.72 9.04 -1.92
CA THR A 335 -39.65 10.03 -1.76
C THR A 335 -40.18 11.46 -1.66
N GLU A 336 -41.15 11.83 -2.49
CA GLU A 336 -41.75 13.16 -2.48
C GLU A 336 -42.60 13.41 -1.24
N GLU A 337 -43.27 12.37 -0.75
CA GLU A 337 -44.11 12.43 0.44
C GLU A 337 -43.26 12.75 1.69
N ILE A 338 -42.15 12.03 1.85
CA ILE A 338 -41.16 12.27 2.90
C ILE A 338 -40.50 13.64 2.74
N ALA A 339 -40.12 14.02 1.51
CA ALA A 339 -39.51 15.32 1.24
C ALA A 339 -40.46 16.49 1.56
N ALA A 340 -41.75 16.36 1.24
CA ALA A 340 -42.77 17.37 1.55
C ALA A 340 -42.95 17.55 3.07
N GLU A 341 -42.95 16.45 3.83
CA GLU A 341 -43.05 16.50 5.29
C GLU A 341 -41.82 17.20 5.91
N LEU A 342 -40.62 16.81 5.50
CA LEU A 342 -39.36 17.40 5.97
C LEU A 342 -39.26 18.89 5.62
N ALA A 343 -39.68 19.29 4.41
CA ALA A 343 -39.72 20.69 4.01
C ALA A 343 -40.76 21.52 4.77
N GLY A 344 -41.88 20.91 5.16
CA GLY A 344 -42.86 21.50 6.08
C GLY A 344 -42.24 21.81 7.44
N LYS A 345 -41.52 20.84 8.03
CA LYS A 345 -40.84 20.97 9.33
C LYS A 345 -39.74 22.04 9.30
N GLN A 346 -39.02 22.18 8.20
CA GLN A 346 -37.94 23.16 8.04
C GLN A 346 -38.42 24.54 7.56
N GLY A 347 -39.73 24.72 7.33
CA GLY A 347 -40.28 26.01 6.91
C GLY A 347 -39.79 26.48 5.53
N VAL A 348 -39.40 25.54 4.65
CA VAL A 348 -38.82 25.84 3.33
C VAL A 348 -39.71 26.76 2.49
N ARG A 349 -41.03 26.66 2.67
CA ARG A 349 -42.04 27.50 1.99
C ARG A 349 -41.96 28.99 2.34
N ASN A 350 -41.41 29.33 3.51
CA ASN A 350 -41.26 30.71 3.94
C ASN A 350 -39.91 31.30 3.52
N MET A 351 -39.05 30.49 2.89
CA MET A 351 -37.75 30.92 2.39
C MET A 351 -37.88 31.51 0.98
N SER A 352 -36.96 32.39 0.61
CA SER A 352 -36.82 32.84 -0.79
C SER A 352 -36.54 31.65 -1.72
N ASP A 353 -36.96 31.71 -2.98
CA ASP A 353 -36.87 30.59 -3.93
C ASP A 353 -35.45 30.00 -4.03
N PHE A 354 -34.43 30.85 -4.09
CA PHE A 354 -33.02 30.42 -4.14
C PHE A 354 -32.59 29.63 -2.89
N VAL A 355 -32.93 30.14 -1.70
CA VAL A 355 -32.59 29.49 -0.43
C VAL A 355 -33.39 28.20 -0.25
N GLY A 356 -34.67 28.22 -0.64
CA GLY A 356 -35.54 27.05 -0.58
C GLY A 356 -35.07 25.92 -1.50
N ARG A 357 -34.64 26.23 -2.74
CA ARG A 357 -34.04 25.26 -3.67
C ARG A 357 -32.75 24.67 -3.09
N LYS A 358 -31.90 25.50 -2.49
CA LYS A 358 -30.66 25.02 -1.86
C LYS A 358 -30.94 24.08 -0.68
N ALA A 359 -31.92 24.41 0.17
CA ALA A 359 -32.35 23.54 1.27
C ALA A 359 -32.98 22.24 0.77
N TRP A 360 -33.76 22.32 -0.33
CA TRP A 360 -34.42 21.18 -0.94
C TRP A 360 -33.46 20.10 -1.43
N VAL A 361 -32.25 20.45 -1.88
CA VAL A 361 -31.23 19.47 -2.26
C VAL A 361 -30.90 18.51 -1.11
N GLY A 362 -30.70 19.06 0.10
CA GLY A 362 -30.41 18.24 1.28
C GLY A 362 -31.62 17.44 1.75
N ILE A 363 -32.81 18.04 1.74
CA ILE A 363 -34.07 17.38 2.14
C ILE A 363 -34.39 16.21 1.23
N TRP A 364 -34.25 16.41 -0.08
CA TRP A 364 -34.55 15.38 -1.07
C TRP A 364 -33.61 14.18 -0.96
N GLN A 365 -32.33 14.43 -0.68
CA GLN A 365 -31.37 13.35 -0.41
C GLN A 365 -31.79 12.51 0.81
N GLN A 366 -32.15 13.17 1.91
CA GLN A 366 -32.62 12.49 3.13
C GLN A 366 -33.89 11.69 2.87
N ALA A 367 -34.82 12.25 2.11
CA ALA A 367 -36.07 11.58 1.75
C ALA A 367 -35.85 10.35 0.87
N ALA A 368 -34.94 10.43 -0.11
CA ALA A 368 -34.58 9.32 -0.98
C ALA A 368 -33.92 8.17 -0.20
N GLU A 369 -33.03 8.50 0.75
CA GLU A 369 -32.39 7.52 1.63
C GLU A 369 -33.39 6.84 2.58
N GLN A 370 -34.35 7.58 3.13
CA GLN A 370 -35.40 7.01 3.98
C GLN A 370 -36.33 6.10 3.18
N ALA A 371 -36.76 6.53 2.00
CA ALA A 371 -37.59 5.70 1.11
C ALA A 371 -36.85 4.40 0.70
N ALA A 372 -35.55 4.48 0.41
CA ALA A 372 -34.76 3.29 0.08
C ALA A 372 -34.62 2.32 1.25
N LYS A 373 -34.46 2.83 2.49
CA LYS A 373 -34.40 2.01 3.71
C LYS A 373 -35.72 1.29 3.98
N GLU A 374 -36.86 1.96 3.79
CA GLU A 374 -38.20 1.38 3.94
C GLU A 374 -38.47 0.23 2.98
N VAL A 375 -37.87 0.24 1.78
CA VAL A 375 -38.03 -0.83 0.77
C VAL A 375 -37.16 -2.05 1.08
N THR A 376 -36.06 -1.86 1.80
CA THR A 376 -35.11 -2.94 2.15
C THR A 376 -35.38 -3.62 3.50
N ALA A 377 -36.30 -3.07 4.30
CA ALA A 377 -36.76 -3.62 5.58
C ALA A 377 -38.06 -4.42 5.37
#